data_AF-A0A3C2CGC8-F1
#
_entry.id   AF-A0A3C2CGC8-F1
#
_cell.length_a   1.000
_cell.length_b   1.000
_cell.length_c   1.000
_cell.angle_alpha   90.00
_cell.angle_beta   90.00
_cell.angle_gamma   90.00
#
_symmetry.space_group_name_H-M   'P 1'
#
loop_
_entity.id
_entity.type
_entity.pdbx_description
1 polymer ?
#
loop_
_entity_poly.entity_id
_entity_poly.type
_entity_poly.pdbx_seq_one_letter_code
_entity_poly.pdbx_strand_id
1 'polypeptide(L)'
;MELSNAQGIVTRSLSRGGLLAKKYSPEILMGLGVIGIVTSAVMACKATLKLDEVMAPSEQELIKVHKGRETYTPDEYSQTDYQKDLGLSYLHRGLALSKLYGPAALIGVASISCLLGSHVILSKRNIAVMAAYKLIEDSFNKYRDRIAAEFGTDKERNFRFGITQETGTETVVDGDGKKSKQKITHDLVDPSAISDYAIFFDENSVEWKRDNNLNKFFLTSTQQYCTDALRSRGHLFLNEVYDMLGVPRTQAGSVVGWVMSKGGDEFVDFGIYEVRNADFVNGYERSILLDFNVDGLIYDRI
;
A
#
# COMPACT_ATOMS: atom_id res chain seq x y z
N MET A 1 -10.75 -11.96 46.89
CA MET A 1 -10.94 -10.91 45.87
C MET A 1 -9.67 -10.61 45.05
N GLU A 2 -8.46 -10.96 45.52
CA GLU A 2 -7.21 -10.56 44.83
C GLU A 2 -6.77 -11.45 43.64
N LEU A 3 -7.13 -12.74 43.64
CA LEU A 3 -6.73 -13.67 42.56
C LEU A 3 -7.44 -13.42 41.22
N SER A 4 -8.65 -12.85 41.25
CA SER A 4 -9.45 -12.56 40.04
C SER A 4 -8.92 -11.33 39.27
N ASN A 5 -8.42 -10.32 39.98
CA ASN A 5 -7.83 -9.13 39.37
C ASN A 5 -6.46 -9.43 38.73
N ALA A 6 -5.65 -10.31 39.35
CA ALA A 6 -4.36 -10.73 38.78
C ALA A 6 -4.54 -11.48 37.45
N GLN A 7 -5.52 -12.39 37.35
CA GLN A 7 -5.82 -13.11 36.12
C GLN A 7 -6.27 -12.17 34.99
N GLY A 8 -7.09 -11.16 35.30
CA GLY A 8 -7.55 -10.14 34.35
C GLY A 8 -6.45 -9.21 33.82
N ILE A 9 -5.49 -8.83 34.69
CA ILE A 9 -4.34 -8.00 34.30
C ILE A 9 -3.36 -8.80 33.43
N VAL A 10 -3.11 -10.06 33.76
CA VAL A 10 -2.26 -10.97 32.98
C VAL A 10 -2.86 -11.24 31.59
N THR A 11 -4.17 -11.49 31.48
CA THR A 11 -4.85 -11.65 30.17
C THR A 11 -4.89 -10.37 29.35
N ARG A 12 -5.04 -9.19 29.97
CA ARG A 12 -4.96 -7.90 29.24
C ARG A 12 -3.54 -7.60 28.75
N SER A 13 -2.51 -7.96 29.51
CA SER A 13 -1.11 -7.76 29.12
C SER A 13 -0.70 -8.73 28.00
N LEU A 14 -1.09 -10.01 28.10
CA LEU A 14 -0.88 -11.02 27.05
C LEU A 14 -1.59 -10.67 25.73
N SER A 15 -2.83 -10.17 25.80
CA SER A 15 -3.57 -9.75 24.61
C SER A 15 -2.95 -8.52 23.94
N ARG A 16 -2.49 -7.52 24.71
CA ARG A 16 -1.72 -6.37 24.17
C ARG A 16 -0.37 -6.80 23.58
N GLY A 17 0.35 -7.70 24.23
CA GLY A 17 1.59 -8.27 23.72
C GLY A 17 1.41 -9.01 22.40
N GLY A 18 0.36 -9.83 22.28
CA GLY A 18 0.00 -10.50 21.04
C GLY A 18 -0.39 -9.53 19.90
N LEU A 19 -1.10 -8.45 20.23
CA LEU A 19 -1.44 -7.39 19.26
C LEU A 19 -0.21 -6.64 18.75
N LEU A 20 0.73 -6.30 19.63
CA LEU A 20 1.98 -5.65 19.25
C LEU A 20 2.86 -6.58 18.42
N ALA A 21 2.97 -7.85 18.82
CA ALA A 21 3.68 -8.87 18.04
C ALA A 21 3.08 -9.01 16.64
N LYS A 22 1.75 -8.97 16.49
CA LYS A 22 1.08 -9.02 15.18
C LYS A 22 1.30 -7.74 14.36
N LYS A 23 1.32 -6.57 15.01
CA LYS A 23 1.54 -5.28 14.35
C LYS A 23 2.94 -5.17 13.74
N TYR A 24 3.95 -5.57 14.52
CA TYR A 24 5.37 -5.48 14.16
C TYR A 24 5.94 -6.82 13.67
N SER A 25 5.10 -7.83 13.41
CA SER A 25 5.55 -9.16 12.99
C SER A 25 6.45 -9.14 11.76
N PRO A 26 6.21 -8.32 10.72
CA PRO A 26 7.09 -8.36 9.55
C PRO A 26 8.50 -7.84 9.88
N GLU A 27 8.59 -6.77 10.66
CA GLU A 27 9.88 -6.18 11.05
C GLU A 27 10.67 -7.13 11.96
N ILE A 28 9.98 -7.80 12.90
CA ILE A 28 10.60 -8.81 13.78
C ILE A 28 11.09 -10.00 12.96
N LEU A 29 10.26 -10.55 12.07
CA LEU A 29 10.63 -11.68 11.21
C LEU A 29 11.78 -11.32 10.27
N MET A 30 11.80 -10.10 9.74
CA MET A 30 12.88 -9.59 8.92
C MET A 30 14.19 -9.52 9.72
N GLY A 31 14.17 -8.89 10.90
CA GLY A 31 15.34 -8.78 11.77
C GLY A 31 15.89 -10.14 12.20
N LEU A 32 15.01 -11.04 12.65
CA LEU A 32 15.40 -12.42 13.02
C LEU A 32 15.96 -13.19 11.82
N GLY A 33 15.37 -13.03 10.63
CA GLY A 33 15.87 -13.65 9.40
C GLY A 33 17.28 -13.19 9.04
N VAL A 34 17.55 -11.88 9.11
CA VAL A 34 18.90 -11.35 8.83
C VAL A 34 19.92 -11.87 9.83
N ILE A 35 19.63 -11.77 11.12
CA ILE A 35 20.52 -12.26 12.19
C ILE A 35 20.78 -13.76 12.02
N GLY A 36 19.73 -14.52 11.71
CA GLY A 36 19.82 -15.97 11.55
C GLY A 36 20.64 -16.39 10.32
N ILE A 37 20.55 -15.68 9.19
CA ILE A 37 21.43 -15.93 8.03
C ILE A 37 22.89 -15.69 8.39
N VAL A 38 23.20 -14.56 9.05
CA VAL A 38 24.58 -14.24 9.47
C VAL A 38 25.09 -15.31 10.43
N THR A 39 24.27 -15.72 11.40
CA THR A 39 24.62 -16.76 12.37
C THR A 39 24.86 -18.10 11.66
N SER A 40 23.97 -18.49 10.74
CA SER A 40 24.10 -19.70 9.92
C SER A 40 25.40 -19.72 9.13
N ALA A 41 25.75 -18.61 8.47
CA ALA A 41 26.99 -18.47 7.72
C ALA A 41 28.22 -18.66 8.62
N VAL A 42 28.26 -17.99 9.78
CA VAL A 42 29.35 -18.16 10.75
C VAL A 42 29.46 -19.60 11.24
N MET A 43 28.34 -20.25 11.55
CA MET A 43 28.32 -21.65 11.95
C MET A 43 28.78 -22.59 10.84
N ALA A 44 28.39 -22.34 9.59
CA ALA A 44 28.84 -23.12 8.44
C ALA A 44 30.35 -22.97 8.23
N CYS A 45 30.89 -21.75 8.31
CA CYS A 45 32.33 -21.52 8.25
C CYS A 45 33.06 -22.24 9.40
N LYS A 46 32.54 -22.18 10.62
CA LYS A 46 33.11 -22.88 11.78
C LYS A 46 33.03 -24.41 11.62
N ALA A 47 31.96 -24.92 11.01
CA ALA A 47 31.81 -26.33 10.68
C ALA A 47 32.86 -26.78 9.66
N THR A 48 33.13 -25.96 8.63
CA THR A 48 34.18 -26.24 7.64
C THR A 48 35.57 -26.39 8.28
N LEU A 49 35.89 -25.61 9.31
CA LEU A 49 37.16 -25.74 10.04
C LEU A 49 37.31 -27.07 10.80
N LYS A 50 36.20 -27.75 11.11
CA LYS A 50 36.18 -29.06 11.79
C LYS A 50 35.96 -30.23 10.83
N LEU A 51 35.87 -29.95 9.54
CA LEU A 51 35.51 -30.95 8.54
C LEU A 51 36.51 -32.10 8.53
N ASP A 52 37.80 -31.80 8.43
CA ASP A 52 38.85 -32.81 8.34
C ASP A 52 38.87 -33.74 9.58
N GLU A 53 38.71 -33.17 10.78
CA GLU A 53 38.64 -33.92 12.05
C GLU A 53 37.44 -34.87 12.07
N VAL A 54 36.28 -34.41 11.62
CA VAL A 54 35.03 -35.19 11.60
C VAL A 54 35.06 -36.27 10.51
N MET A 55 35.81 -36.06 9.42
CA MET A 55 35.90 -36.98 8.29
C MET A 55 36.96 -38.05 8.48
N ALA A 56 37.99 -37.79 9.28
CA ALA A 56 39.11 -38.71 9.51
C ALA A 56 38.70 -40.15 9.90
N PRO A 57 37.72 -40.40 10.80
CA PRO A 57 37.27 -41.77 11.11
C PRO A 57 36.66 -42.47 9.90
N SER A 58 35.83 -41.77 9.13
CA SER A 58 35.17 -42.34 7.94
C SER A 58 36.16 -42.62 6.80
N GLU A 59 37.21 -41.80 6.67
CA GLU A 59 38.28 -42.04 5.70
C GLU A 59 39.12 -43.27 6.10
N GLN A 60 39.38 -43.45 7.39
CA GLN A 60 40.04 -44.66 7.88
C GLN A 60 39.17 -45.92 7.69
N GLU A 61 37.86 -45.83 7.88
CA GLU A 61 36.91 -46.92 7.56
C GLU A 61 36.97 -47.28 6.07
N LEU A 62 36.90 -46.28 5.19
CA LEU A 62 37.01 -46.50 3.74
C LEU A 62 38.34 -47.15 3.37
N ILE A 63 39.47 -46.70 3.93
CA ILE A 63 40.79 -47.32 3.69
C ILE A 63 40.80 -48.79 4.14
N LYS A 64 40.18 -49.11 5.28
CA LYS A 64 40.07 -50.50 5.78
C LYS A 64 39.23 -51.37 4.84
N VAL A 65 38.09 -50.87 4.37
CA VAL A 65 37.19 -51.58 3.44
C VAL A 65 37.89 -51.89 2.12
N HIS A 66 38.65 -50.93 1.56
CA HIS A 66 39.40 -51.13 0.33
C HIS A 66 40.57 -52.12 0.53
N LYS A 67 41.35 -51.97 1.60
CA LYS A 67 42.44 -52.90 1.93
C LYS A 67 41.94 -54.32 2.20
N GLY A 68 40.78 -54.47 2.85
CA GLY A 68 40.16 -55.77 3.09
C GLY A 68 39.87 -56.52 1.79
N ARG A 69 39.41 -55.81 0.75
CA ARG A 69 39.17 -56.39 -0.58
C ARG A 69 40.46 -56.88 -1.27
N GLU A 70 41.57 -56.19 -1.05
CA GLU A 70 42.87 -56.55 -1.65
C GLU A 70 43.61 -57.65 -0.88
N THR A 71 43.31 -57.81 0.42
CA THR A 71 44.08 -58.67 1.32
C THR A 71 43.44 -60.04 1.55
N TYR A 72 42.10 -60.12 1.60
CA TYR A 72 41.38 -61.35 1.91
C TYR A 72 40.93 -62.09 0.63
N THR A 73 40.80 -63.42 0.75
CA THR A 73 40.29 -64.24 -0.36
C THR A 73 38.78 -64.02 -0.58
N PRO A 74 38.25 -64.28 -1.79
CA PRO A 74 36.82 -64.07 -2.09
C PRO A 74 35.85 -64.86 -1.21
N ASP A 75 36.30 -65.96 -0.60
CA ASP A 75 35.52 -66.77 0.33
C ASP A 75 35.49 -66.18 1.77
N GLU A 76 36.53 -65.43 2.15
CA GLU A 76 36.62 -64.76 3.47
C GLU A 76 35.97 -63.38 3.45
N TYR A 77 35.99 -62.70 2.30
CA TYR A 77 35.38 -61.40 2.11
C TYR A 77 34.71 -61.31 0.74
N SER A 78 33.41 -61.57 0.73
CA SER A 78 32.62 -61.65 -0.50
C SER A 78 32.44 -60.29 -1.15
N GLN A 79 32.22 -60.27 -2.47
CA GLN A 79 31.88 -59.05 -3.21
C GLN A 79 30.62 -58.36 -2.67
N THR A 80 29.67 -59.13 -2.11
CA THR A 80 28.45 -58.60 -1.49
C THR A 80 28.72 -57.90 -0.16
N ASP A 81 29.65 -58.41 0.65
CA ASP A 81 29.98 -57.78 1.93
C ASP A 81 30.83 -56.53 1.73
N TYR A 82 31.73 -56.54 0.73
CA TYR A 82 32.42 -55.32 0.28
C TYR A 82 31.47 -54.19 -0.10
N GLN A 83 30.41 -54.49 -0.86
CA GLN A 83 29.44 -53.46 -1.24
C GLN A 83 28.63 -52.92 -0.06
N LYS A 84 28.29 -53.79 0.90
CA LYS A 84 27.58 -53.38 2.14
C LYS A 84 28.46 -52.49 3.01
N ASP A 85 29.70 -52.89 3.26
CA ASP A 85 30.63 -52.15 4.11
C ASP A 85 31.03 -50.81 3.49
N LEU A 86 31.17 -50.76 2.16
CA LEU A 86 31.34 -49.52 1.42
C LEU A 86 30.12 -48.61 1.60
N GLY A 87 28.90 -49.14 1.46
CA GLY A 87 27.65 -48.41 1.66
C GLY A 87 27.51 -47.87 3.08
N LEU A 88 27.83 -48.66 4.10
CA LEU A 88 27.82 -48.26 5.51
C LEU A 88 28.84 -47.15 5.78
N SER A 89 30.05 -47.26 5.22
CA SER A 89 31.09 -46.22 5.35
C SER A 89 30.63 -44.87 4.76
N TYR A 90 29.98 -44.90 3.59
CA TYR A 90 29.39 -43.68 3.00
C TYR A 90 28.21 -43.14 3.82
N LEU A 91 27.39 -44.02 4.42
CA LEU A 91 26.30 -43.61 5.31
C LEU A 91 26.84 -42.93 6.57
N HIS A 92 27.87 -43.50 7.22
CA HIS A 92 28.54 -42.88 8.38
C HIS A 92 29.12 -41.51 8.02
N ARG A 93 29.78 -41.40 6.86
CA ARG A 93 30.28 -40.12 6.33
C ARG A 93 29.15 -39.10 6.14
N GLY A 94 28.03 -39.52 5.56
CA GLY A 94 26.84 -38.67 5.39
C GLY A 94 26.23 -38.22 6.72
N LEU A 95 26.14 -39.11 7.71
CA LEU A 95 25.65 -38.80 9.06
C LEU A 95 26.59 -37.85 9.81
N ALA A 96 27.89 -38.00 9.64
CA ALA A 96 28.89 -37.11 10.23
C ALA A 96 28.77 -35.69 9.65
N LEU A 97 28.64 -35.57 8.33
CA LEU A 97 28.42 -34.30 7.64
C LEU A 97 27.09 -33.65 8.02
N SER A 98 26.01 -34.43 8.09
CA SER A 98 24.69 -33.90 8.48
C SER A 98 24.68 -33.44 9.93
N LYS A 99 25.38 -34.13 10.84
CA LYS A 99 25.56 -33.68 12.23
C LYS A 99 26.40 -32.41 12.33
N LEU A 100 27.39 -32.24 11.45
CA LEU A 100 28.29 -31.09 11.43
C LEU A 100 27.62 -29.83 10.85
N TYR A 101 27.00 -29.94 9.67
CA TYR A 101 26.38 -28.80 8.97
C TYR A 101 24.89 -28.64 9.24
N GLY A 102 24.21 -29.68 9.75
CA GLY A 102 22.76 -29.68 9.99
C GLY A 102 22.26 -28.50 10.80
N PRO A 103 22.86 -28.14 11.95
CA PRO A 103 22.44 -26.97 12.71
C PRO A 103 22.53 -25.65 11.92
N ALA A 104 23.62 -25.46 11.16
CA ALA A 104 23.81 -24.28 10.33
C ALA A 104 22.77 -24.22 9.20
N ALA A 105 22.56 -25.33 8.49
CA ALA A 105 21.58 -25.44 7.42
C ALA A 105 20.15 -25.19 7.92
N LEU A 106 19.76 -25.79 9.06
CA LEU A 106 18.44 -25.61 9.67
C LEU A 106 18.18 -24.14 10.00
N ILE A 107 19.14 -23.47 10.65
CA ILE A 107 19.02 -22.05 10.98
C ILE A 107 18.93 -21.21 9.70
N GLY A 108 19.72 -21.53 8.67
CA GLY A 108 19.65 -20.87 7.36
C GLY A 108 18.28 -20.98 6.71
N VAL A 109 17.73 -22.19 6.61
CA VAL A 109 16.39 -22.44 6.04
C VAL A 109 15.29 -21.73 6.85
N ALA A 110 15.35 -21.81 8.19
CA ALA A 110 14.39 -21.14 9.05
C ALA A 110 14.45 -19.61 8.86
N SER A 111 15.65 -19.06 8.73
CA SER A 111 15.87 -17.62 8.56
C SER A 111 15.34 -17.11 7.22
N ILE A 112 15.59 -17.83 6.12
CA ILE A 112 15.01 -17.52 4.81
C ILE A 112 13.49 -17.58 4.88
N SER A 113 12.95 -18.60 5.56
CA SER A 113 11.50 -18.73 5.77
C SER A 113 10.91 -17.53 6.52
N CYS A 114 11.61 -17.01 7.54
CA CYS A 114 11.22 -15.78 8.24
C CYS A 114 11.22 -14.56 7.32
N LEU A 115 12.24 -14.39 6.47
CA LEU A 115 12.30 -13.28 5.49
C LEU A 115 11.14 -13.33 4.50
N LEU A 116 10.88 -14.49 3.91
CA LEU A 116 9.77 -14.68 2.98
C LEU A 116 8.41 -14.47 3.65
N GLY A 117 8.25 -14.97 4.88
CA GLY A 117 7.04 -14.76 5.68
C GLY A 117 6.78 -13.29 5.97
N SER A 118 7.83 -12.53 6.32
CA SER A 118 7.74 -11.07 6.52
C SER A 118 7.21 -10.36 5.28
N HIS A 119 7.80 -10.65 4.11
CA HIS A 119 7.40 -10.05 2.85
C HIS A 119 5.94 -10.35 2.52
N VAL A 120 5.51 -11.62 2.63
CA VAL A 120 4.12 -12.02 2.35
C VAL A 120 3.12 -11.27 3.25
N ILE A 121 3.44 -11.09 4.53
CA ILE A 121 2.56 -10.35 5.45
C ILE A 121 2.45 -8.88 5.05
N LEU A 122 3.57 -8.22 4.71
CA LEU A 122 3.58 -6.84 4.25
C LEU A 122 2.77 -6.65 2.96
N SER A 123 2.99 -7.52 1.97
CA SER A 123 2.25 -7.47 0.70
C SER A 123 0.75 -7.62 0.92
N LYS A 124 0.32 -8.58 1.76
CA LYS A 124 -1.11 -8.76 2.07
C LYS A 124 -1.73 -7.54 2.73
N ARG A 125 -1.01 -6.85 3.62
CA ARG A 125 -1.50 -5.62 4.26
C ARG A 125 -1.68 -4.49 3.26
N ASN A 126 -0.71 -4.31 2.37
CA ASN A 126 -0.78 -3.27 1.33
C ASN A 126 -1.93 -3.55 0.35
N ILE A 127 -2.08 -4.80 -0.12
CA ILE A 127 -3.19 -5.20 -0.98
C ILE A 127 -4.54 -4.97 -0.31
N ALA A 128 -4.66 -5.26 0.99
CA ALA A 128 -5.90 -5.04 1.72
C ALA A 128 -6.28 -3.55 1.81
N VAL A 129 -5.30 -2.66 2.05
CA VAL A 129 -5.53 -1.21 2.05
C VAL A 129 -5.99 -0.74 0.67
N MET A 130 -5.32 -1.18 -0.39
CA MET A 130 -5.70 -0.87 -1.78
C MET A 130 -7.10 -1.37 -2.12
N ALA A 131 -7.44 -2.60 -1.72
CA ALA A 131 -8.76 -3.17 -1.92
C ALA A 131 -9.86 -2.40 -1.17
N ALA A 132 -9.55 -1.89 0.03
CA ALA A 132 -10.49 -1.06 0.78
C ALA A 132 -10.78 0.26 0.05
N TYR A 133 -9.74 0.95 -0.44
CA TYR A 133 -9.91 2.13 -1.28
C TYR A 133 -10.71 1.82 -2.55
N LYS A 134 -10.44 0.68 -3.19
CA LYS A 134 -11.15 0.25 -4.39
C LYS A 134 -12.63 0.00 -4.13
N LEU A 135 -12.95 -0.64 -3.00
CA LEU A 135 -14.33 -0.89 -2.61
C LEU A 135 -15.09 0.41 -2.33
N ILE A 136 -14.45 1.37 -1.67
CA ILE A 136 -15.02 2.71 -1.42
C ILE A 136 -15.30 3.40 -2.74
N GLU A 137 -14.32 3.41 -3.65
CA GLU A 137 -14.44 3.98 -5.00
C GLU A 137 -15.57 3.31 -5.80
N ASP A 138 -15.61 1.98 -5.86
CA ASP A 138 -16.66 1.23 -6.55
C ASP A 138 -18.05 1.51 -5.97
N SER A 139 -18.15 1.66 -4.63
CA SER A 139 -19.40 1.99 -3.96
C SER A 139 -19.89 3.39 -4.35
N PHE A 140 -18.98 4.36 -4.39
CA PHE A 140 -19.25 5.73 -4.81
C PHE A 140 -19.65 5.81 -6.29
N ASN A 141 -18.90 5.16 -7.17
CA ASN A 141 -19.21 5.11 -8.61
C ASN A 141 -20.57 4.46 -8.88
N LYS A 142 -20.90 3.34 -8.21
CA LYS A 142 -22.24 2.72 -8.33
C LYS A 142 -23.37 3.58 -7.78
N TYR A 143 -23.10 4.40 -6.76
CA TYR A 143 -24.07 5.38 -6.30
C TYR A 143 -24.31 6.44 -7.38
N ARG A 144 -23.24 6.96 -7.98
CA ARG A 144 -23.31 7.91 -9.09
C ARG A 144 -24.04 7.36 -10.31
N ASP A 145 -23.69 6.15 -10.76
CA ASP A 145 -24.34 5.50 -11.91
C ASP A 145 -25.85 5.35 -11.71
N ARG A 146 -26.29 5.06 -10.47
CA ARG A 146 -27.73 4.98 -10.15
C ARG A 146 -28.42 6.32 -10.25
N ILE A 147 -27.79 7.38 -9.74
CA ILE A 147 -28.33 8.74 -9.86
C ILE A 147 -28.38 9.16 -11.33
N ALA A 148 -27.33 8.88 -12.11
CA ALA A 148 -27.30 9.18 -13.54
C ALA A 148 -28.38 8.44 -14.31
N ALA A 149 -28.59 7.14 -14.01
CA ALA A 149 -29.61 6.33 -14.65
C ALA A 149 -31.04 6.76 -14.30
N GLU A 150 -31.28 7.17 -13.06
CA GLU A 150 -32.64 7.51 -12.58
C GLU A 150 -33.03 8.96 -12.88
N PHE A 151 -32.07 9.89 -12.85
CA PHE A 151 -32.34 11.32 -12.94
C PHE A 151 -31.74 11.98 -14.19
N GLY A 152 -30.92 11.27 -14.96
CA GLY A 152 -30.18 11.78 -16.11
C GLY A 152 -28.81 12.34 -15.70
N THR A 153 -27.85 12.34 -16.63
CA THR A 153 -26.47 12.81 -16.39
C THR A 153 -26.41 14.25 -15.91
N ASP A 154 -27.32 15.11 -16.36
CA ASP A 154 -27.38 16.50 -15.92
C ASP A 154 -27.84 16.64 -14.47
N LYS A 155 -28.76 15.78 -13.99
CA LYS A 155 -29.15 15.76 -12.58
C LYS A 155 -28.13 15.03 -11.72
N GLU A 156 -27.47 13.96 -12.19
CA GLU A 156 -26.32 13.39 -11.48
C GLU A 156 -25.21 14.41 -11.31
N ARG A 157 -24.92 15.20 -12.34
CA ARG A 157 -24.00 16.33 -12.27
C ARG A 157 -24.46 17.39 -11.26
N ASN A 158 -25.75 17.71 -11.23
CA ASN A 158 -26.32 18.61 -10.23
C ASN A 158 -26.23 18.03 -8.81
N PHE A 159 -26.50 16.74 -8.61
CA PHE A 159 -26.33 16.04 -7.34
C PHE A 159 -24.85 15.98 -6.93
N ARG A 160 -23.93 15.71 -7.86
CA ARG A 160 -22.46 15.70 -7.67
C ARG A 160 -21.93 17.08 -7.29
N PHE A 161 -22.54 18.16 -7.77
CA PHE A 161 -22.11 19.51 -7.45
C PHE A 161 -22.96 20.18 -6.36
N GLY A 162 -23.88 19.43 -5.74
CA GLY A 162 -24.77 19.91 -4.69
C GLY A 162 -25.79 20.94 -5.16
N ILE A 163 -26.08 21.08 -6.45
CA ILE A 163 -27.00 22.10 -6.97
C ILE A 163 -28.45 21.65 -6.76
N THR A 164 -29.05 22.04 -5.63
CA THR A 164 -30.50 21.93 -5.40
C THR A 164 -31.17 23.28 -5.67
N GLN A 165 -32.12 23.32 -6.60
CA GLN A 165 -32.91 24.53 -6.87
C GLN A 165 -34.08 24.63 -5.88
N GLU A 166 -33.97 25.50 -4.87
CA GLU A 166 -35.15 25.94 -4.13
C GLU A 166 -35.68 27.25 -4.73
N THR A 167 -36.97 27.26 -5.06
CA THR A 167 -37.66 28.44 -5.57
C THR A 167 -38.18 29.28 -4.41
N GLY A 168 -37.43 30.33 -4.07
CA GLY A 168 -37.87 31.38 -3.15
C GLY A 168 -38.69 32.45 -3.86
N THR A 169 -39.63 33.09 -3.14
CA THR A 169 -40.28 34.32 -3.62
C THR A 169 -39.76 35.49 -2.81
N GLU A 170 -38.92 36.32 -3.40
CA GLU A 170 -38.56 37.61 -2.82
C GLU A 170 -39.37 38.74 -3.44
N THR A 171 -39.68 39.74 -2.63
CA THR A 171 -40.45 40.90 -3.05
C THR A 171 -39.48 42.04 -3.34
N VAL A 172 -39.21 42.29 -4.63
CA VAL A 172 -38.38 43.43 -5.04
C VAL A 172 -39.29 44.64 -5.22
N VAL A 173 -38.94 45.74 -4.55
CA VAL A 173 -39.61 47.04 -4.71
C VAL A 173 -38.87 47.81 -5.78
N ASP A 174 -39.55 48.11 -6.88
CA ASP A 174 -38.98 48.92 -7.96
C ASP A 174 -38.93 50.41 -7.56
N GLY A 175 -38.14 51.22 -8.27
CA GLY A 175 -37.92 52.65 -7.96
C GLY A 175 -39.20 53.51 -7.85
N ASP A 176 -40.31 53.04 -8.40
CA ASP A 176 -41.65 53.67 -8.34
C ASP A 176 -42.54 53.14 -7.18
N GLY A 177 -41.99 52.38 -6.23
CA GLY A 177 -42.72 51.88 -5.05
C GLY A 177 -43.67 50.70 -5.31
N LYS A 178 -43.64 50.12 -6.52
CA LYS A 178 -44.48 48.97 -6.89
C LYS A 178 -43.79 47.65 -6.51
N LYS A 179 -44.46 46.83 -5.71
CA LYS A 179 -43.96 45.51 -5.25
C LYS A 179 -44.16 44.46 -6.36
N SER A 180 -43.07 43.86 -6.84
CA SER A 180 -43.12 42.69 -7.73
C SER A 180 -42.59 41.46 -7.01
N LYS A 181 -43.27 40.32 -7.16
CA LYS A 181 -42.77 39.02 -6.67
C LYS A 181 -41.94 38.41 -7.79
N GLN A 182 -40.63 38.31 -7.59
CA GLN A 182 -39.76 37.60 -8.52
C GLN A 182 -39.43 36.22 -7.92
N LYS A 183 -39.47 35.18 -8.76
CA LYS A 183 -38.92 33.87 -8.39
C LYS A 183 -37.41 34.01 -8.44
N ILE A 184 -36.76 33.87 -7.29
CA ILE A 184 -35.31 33.80 -7.21
C ILE A 184 -34.98 32.36 -6.86
N THR A 185 -34.18 31.72 -7.70
CA THR A 185 -33.63 30.39 -7.45
C THR A 185 -32.37 30.57 -6.63
N HIS A 186 -32.31 29.95 -5.45
CA HIS A 186 -31.07 29.87 -4.69
C HIS A 186 -30.50 28.46 -4.84
N ASP A 187 -29.23 28.38 -5.23
CA ASP A 187 -28.48 27.14 -5.30
C ASP A 187 -27.95 26.81 -3.89
N LEU A 188 -28.54 25.82 -3.23
CA LEU A 188 -28.08 25.35 -1.90
C LEU A 188 -27.23 24.09 -2.08
N VAL A 189 -25.94 24.19 -1.76
CA VAL A 189 -24.93 23.13 -1.86
C VAL A 189 -25.12 22.08 -0.76
N ASP A 190 -25.46 20.84 -1.13
CA ASP A 190 -25.44 19.69 -0.20
C ASP A 190 -23.98 19.31 0.13
N PRO A 191 -23.53 19.36 1.40
CA PRO A 191 -22.18 19.00 1.80
C PRO A 191 -21.78 17.55 1.50
N SER A 192 -22.73 16.65 1.27
CA SER A 192 -22.49 15.22 0.98
C SER A 192 -22.12 14.92 -0.48
N ALA A 193 -22.15 15.94 -1.36
CA ALA A 193 -21.82 15.85 -2.77
C ALA A 193 -20.33 16.10 -3.09
N ILE A 194 -19.57 16.63 -2.14
CA ILE A 194 -18.17 17.01 -2.31
C ILE A 194 -17.30 15.75 -2.28
N SER A 195 -16.37 15.61 -3.23
CA SER A 195 -15.41 14.50 -3.24
C SER A 195 -14.61 14.45 -1.93
N ASP A 196 -14.33 13.24 -1.43
CA ASP A 196 -13.44 13.02 -0.28
C ASP A 196 -12.01 13.53 -0.53
N TYR A 197 -11.67 13.78 -1.80
CA TYR A 197 -10.39 14.34 -2.22
C TYR A 197 -10.40 15.87 -2.38
N ALA A 198 -11.56 16.50 -2.21
CA ALA A 198 -11.69 17.94 -2.35
C ALA A 198 -10.98 18.66 -1.21
N ILE A 199 -10.41 19.81 -1.53
CA ILE A 199 -9.68 20.64 -0.57
C ILE A 199 -10.07 22.11 -0.75
N PHE A 200 -9.93 22.89 0.31
CA PHE A 200 -9.95 24.34 0.20
C PHE A 200 -8.56 24.84 -0.21
N PHE A 201 -8.52 25.65 -1.26
CA PHE A 201 -7.37 26.49 -1.56
C PHE A 201 -7.62 27.86 -0.90
N ASP A 202 -7.02 28.04 0.26
CA ASP A 202 -7.19 29.18 1.15
C ASP A 202 -5.84 29.63 1.74
N GLU A 203 -5.87 30.50 2.75
CA GLU A 203 -4.66 31.06 3.40
C GLU A 203 -3.73 30.00 4.01
N ASN A 204 -4.16 28.75 4.16
CA ASN A 204 -3.31 27.66 4.65
C ASN A 204 -2.39 27.10 3.56
N SER A 205 -2.68 27.35 2.28
CA SER A 205 -1.77 27.03 1.18
C SER A 205 -0.64 28.06 1.10
N VAL A 206 0.59 27.57 0.90
CA VAL A 206 1.77 28.43 0.68
C VAL A 206 1.64 29.26 -0.61
N GLU A 207 0.92 28.72 -1.60
CA GLU A 207 0.76 29.34 -2.91
C GLU A 207 -0.37 30.35 -2.95
N TRP A 208 -1.28 30.33 -1.97
CA TRP A 208 -2.38 31.28 -1.90
C TRP A 208 -1.89 32.72 -1.70
N LYS A 209 -2.56 33.66 -2.38
CA LYS A 209 -2.33 35.10 -2.29
C LYS A 209 -3.62 35.82 -1.93
N ARG A 210 -3.50 37.01 -1.33
CA ARG A 210 -4.64 37.87 -1.03
C ARG A 210 -5.35 38.44 -2.26
N ASP A 211 -4.74 38.32 -3.43
CA ASP A 211 -5.32 38.78 -4.70
C ASP A 211 -6.01 37.60 -5.40
N ASN A 212 -7.32 37.71 -5.61
CA ASN A 212 -8.12 36.68 -6.28
C ASN A 212 -7.65 36.42 -7.72
N ASN A 213 -7.27 37.45 -8.47
CA ASN A 213 -6.83 37.28 -9.85
C ASN A 213 -5.53 36.48 -9.92
N LEU A 214 -4.61 36.72 -8.97
CA LEU A 214 -3.39 35.92 -8.86
C LEU A 214 -3.71 34.46 -8.52
N ASN A 215 -4.62 34.20 -7.58
CA ASN A 215 -5.05 32.84 -7.25
C ASN A 215 -5.70 32.15 -8.45
N LYS A 216 -6.60 32.82 -9.14
CA LYS A 216 -7.29 32.29 -10.33
C LYS A 216 -6.31 31.99 -11.46
N PHE A 217 -5.36 32.89 -11.70
CA PHE A 217 -4.29 32.69 -12.69
C PHE A 217 -3.41 31.50 -12.32
N PHE A 218 -2.99 31.41 -11.06
CA PHE A 218 -2.18 30.31 -10.54
C PHE A 218 -2.90 28.97 -10.72
N LEU A 219 -4.14 28.85 -10.23
CA LEU A 219 -4.91 27.61 -10.30
C LEU A 219 -5.15 27.14 -11.75
N THR A 220 -5.52 28.07 -12.63
CA THR A 220 -5.73 27.75 -14.06
C THR A 220 -4.43 27.29 -14.73
N SER A 221 -3.31 27.94 -14.41
CA SER A 221 -1.99 27.57 -14.94
C SER A 221 -1.51 26.22 -14.41
N THR A 222 -1.70 25.96 -13.13
CA THR A 222 -1.36 24.68 -12.49
C THR A 222 -2.21 23.54 -13.04
N GLN A 223 -3.52 23.75 -13.22
CA GLN A 223 -4.41 22.76 -13.85
C GLN A 223 -3.95 22.38 -15.26
N GLN A 224 -3.58 23.38 -16.07
CA GLN A 224 -3.04 23.16 -17.41
C GLN A 224 -1.73 22.37 -17.36
N TYR A 225 -0.81 22.76 -16.47
CA TYR A 225 0.44 22.05 -16.27
C TYR A 225 0.23 20.59 -15.85
N CYS A 226 -0.70 20.32 -14.93
CA CYS A 226 -1.08 18.97 -14.52
C CYS A 226 -1.62 18.15 -15.70
N THR A 227 -2.46 18.76 -16.56
CA THR A 227 -2.96 18.12 -17.77
C THR A 227 -1.82 17.77 -18.74
N ASP A 228 -0.87 18.67 -18.94
CA ASP A 228 0.28 18.43 -19.82
C ASP A 228 1.22 17.36 -19.23
N ALA A 229 1.41 17.36 -17.91
CA ALA A 229 2.17 16.32 -17.21
C ALA A 229 1.52 14.94 -17.34
N LEU A 230 0.20 14.86 -17.15
CA LEU A 230 -0.59 13.64 -17.37
C LEU A 230 -0.41 13.12 -18.79
N ARG A 231 -0.55 13.98 -19.80
CA ARG A 231 -0.38 13.60 -21.21
C ARG A 231 1.04 13.17 -21.54
N SER A 232 2.04 13.82 -20.95
CA SER A 232 3.44 13.50 -21.20
C SER A 232 3.90 12.20 -20.53
N ARG A 233 3.40 11.90 -19.33
CA ARG A 233 3.86 10.75 -18.52
C ARG A 233 2.93 9.55 -18.60
N GLY A 234 1.70 9.75 -19.06
CA GLY A 234 0.64 8.75 -19.08
C GLY A 234 -0.12 8.62 -17.75
N HIS A 235 0.35 9.24 -16.67
CA HIS A 235 -0.30 9.22 -15.35
C HIS A 235 0.11 10.44 -14.51
N LEU A 236 -0.68 10.73 -13.48
CA LEU A 236 -0.41 11.79 -12.50
C LEU A 236 -1.03 11.42 -11.15
N PHE A 237 -0.26 11.47 -10.05
CA PHE A 237 -0.81 11.22 -8.71
C PHE A 237 -1.44 12.47 -8.11
N LEU A 238 -2.50 12.29 -7.31
CA LEU A 238 -3.16 13.40 -6.61
C LEU A 238 -2.22 14.15 -5.66
N ASN A 239 -1.30 13.44 -5.00
CA ASN A 239 -0.32 14.10 -4.14
C ASN A 239 0.66 15.00 -4.92
N GLU A 240 0.92 14.75 -6.21
CA GLU A 240 1.73 15.67 -7.03
C GLU A 240 0.98 16.99 -7.24
N VAL A 241 -0.34 16.92 -7.44
CA VAL A 241 -1.19 18.12 -7.53
C VAL A 241 -1.21 18.85 -6.19
N TYR A 242 -1.33 18.13 -5.07
CA TYR A 242 -1.27 18.72 -3.72
C TYR A 242 0.06 19.43 -3.44
N ASP A 243 1.17 18.84 -3.84
CA ASP A 243 2.49 19.47 -3.73
C ASP A 243 2.54 20.79 -4.51
N MET A 244 2.01 20.80 -5.73
CA MET A 244 1.96 22.02 -6.57
C MET A 244 1.04 23.07 -5.97
N LEU A 245 -0.06 22.67 -5.34
CA LEU A 245 -1.00 23.57 -4.66
C LEU A 245 -0.50 24.01 -3.27
N GLY A 246 0.65 23.54 -2.81
CA GLY A 246 1.22 23.90 -1.52
C GLY A 246 0.38 23.40 -0.33
N VAL A 247 -0.31 22.27 -0.48
CA VAL A 247 -1.13 21.64 0.57
C VAL A 247 -0.54 20.30 1.04
N PRO A 248 -0.86 19.85 2.26
CA PRO A 248 -0.31 18.60 2.79
C PRO A 248 -0.74 17.37 1.97
N ARG A 249 0.22 16.46 1.75
CA ARG A 249 -0.06 15.15 1.15
C ARG A 249 -1.00 14.31 2.00
N THR A 250 -1.79 13.46 1.35
CA THR A 250 -2.65 12.46 2.03
C THR A 250 -2.23 11.04 1.67
N GLN A 251 -2.64 10.05 2.47
CA GLN A 251 -2.37 8.64 2.13
C GLN A 251 -3.09 8.21 0.85
N ALA A 252 -4.33 8.67 0.66
CA ALA A 252 -5.11 8.37 -0.52
C ALA A 252 -4.49 8.97 -1.79
N GLY A 253 -3.95 10.19 -1.71
CA GLY A 253 -3.32 10.85 -2.86
C GLY A 253 -2.04 10.17 -3.37
N SER A 254 -1.49 9.19 -2.64
CA SER A 254 -0.35 8.38 -3.11
C SER A 254 -0.76 7.24 -4.03
N VAL A 255 -2.05 6.92 -4.10
CA VAL A 255 -2.58 5.77 -4.87
C VAL A 255 -3.70 6.16 -5.83
N VAL A 256 -4.32 7.31 -5.57
CA VAL A 256 -5.35 7.95 -6.40
C VAL A 256 -4.73 8.98 -7.34
N GLY A 257 -5.29 9.11 -8.54
CA GLY A 257 -4.85 10.13 -9.50
C GLY A 257 -5.56 10.01 -10.84
N TRP A 258 -4.82 10.36 -11.90
CA TRP A 258 -5.27 10.34 -13.29
C TRP A 258 -4.41 9.38 -14.13
N VAL A 259 -5.01 8.74 -15.13
CA VAL A 259 -4.31 7.85 -16.06
C VAL A 259 -4.81 8.03 -17.49
N MET A 260 -3.87 8.10 -18.44
CA MET A 260 -4.18 8.11 -19.87
C MET A 260 -4.63 6.71 -20.30
N SER A 261 -5.93 6.46 -20.30
CA SER A 261 -6.51 5.16 -20.68
C SER A 261 -7.85 5.34 -21.40
N LYS A 262 -8.31 4.31 -22.13
CA LYS A 262 -9.59 4.31 -22.89
C LYS A 262 -10.87 4.51 -22.05
N GLY A 263 -10.76 4.80 -20.74
CA GLY A 263 -11.88 5.08 -19.85
C GLY A 263 -11.59 6.13 -18.77
N GLY A 264 -10.48 6.89 -18.89
CA GLY A 264 -10.23 8.07 -18.05
C GLY A 264 -10.64 9.35 -18.77
N ASP A 265 -10.73 10.46 -18.03
CA ASP A 265 -11.12 11.75 -18.61
C ASP A 265 -10.04 12.35 -19.55
N GLU A 266 -8.78 11.89 -19.45
CA GLU A 266 -7.61 12.34 -20.24
C GLU A 266 -7.23 13.83 -20.07
N PHE A 267 -7.81 14.49 -19.08
CA PHE A 267 -7.45 15.84 -18.63
C PHE A 267 -7.64 15.98 -17.11
N VAL A 268 -6.97 16.99 -16.56
CA VAL A 268 -7.09 17.36 -15.15
C VAL A 268 -7.99 18.59 -15.03
N ASP A 269 -8.99 18.50 -14.16
CA ASP A 269 -9.90 19.59 -13.81
C ASP A 269 -9.97 19.75 -12.30
N PHE A 270 -9.81 20.99 -11.86
CA PHE A 270 -9.88 21.38 -10.45
C PHE A 270 -11.28 21.87 -10.05
N GLY A 271 -12.23 21.94 -10.99
CA GLY A 271 -13.59 22.41 -10.72
C GLY A 271 -13.67 23.94 -10.54
N ILE A 272 -12.70 24.70 -11.06
CA ILE A 272 -12.58 26.15 -10.84
C ILE A 272 -13.83 26.91 -11.29
N TYR A 273 -14.40 26.49 -12.42
CA TYR A 273 -15.53 27.16 -13.08
C TYR A 273 -16.89 26.52 -12.76
N GLU A 274 -16.97 25.69 -11.71
CA GLU A 274 -18.24 25.18 -11.23
C GLU A 274 -19.09 26.30 -10.62
N VAL A 275 -20.42 26.14 -10.70
CA VAL A 275 -21.39 27.15 -10.21
C VAL A 275 -21.14 27.50 -8.74
N ARG A 276 -20.79 26.51 -7.91
CA ARG A 276 -20.47 26.71 -6.49
C ARG A 276 -19.26 27.64 -6.25
N ASN A 277 -18.39 27.77 -7.24
CA ASN A 277 -17.18 28.60 -7.20
C ASN A 277 -17.39 29.95 -7.92
N ALA A 278 -18.63 30.32 -8.27
CA ALA A 278 -18.94 31.57 -8.97
C ALA A 278 -18.43 32.82 -8.25
N ASP A 279 -18.51 32.87 -6.91
CA ASP A 279 -18.00 34.00 -6.13
C ASP A 279 -16.49 34.14 -6.24
N PHE A 280 -15.77 33.02 -6.26
CA PHE A 280 -14.33 33.03 -6.54
C PHE A 280 -14.06 33.47 -7.98
N VAL A 281 -14.79 32.93 -8.97
CA VAL A 281 -14.58 33.27 -10.39
C VAL A 281 -14.82 34.75 -10.67
N ASN A 282 -15.79 35.36 -9.98
CA ASN A 282 -16.15 36.77 -10.09
C ASN A 282 -15.32 37.69 -9.17
N GLY A 283 -14.44 37.14 -8.33
CA GLY A 283 -13.55 37.90 -7.46
C GLY A 283 -14.16 38.41 -6.16
N TYR A 284 -15.38 37.95 -5.81
CA TYR A 284 -16.02 38.25 -4.53
C TYR A 284 -15.41 37.44 -3.38
N GLU A 285 -14.92 36.23 -3.66
CA GLU A 285 -14.23 35.35 -2.72
C GLU A 285 -12.79 35.05 -3.21
N ARG A 286 -11.87 34.83 -2.29
CA ARG A 286 -10.44 34.56 -2.58
C ARG A 286 -10.07 33.11 -2.33
N SER A 287 -10.87 32.41 -1.53
CA SER A 287 -10.74 30.98 -1.28
C SER A 287 -11.65 30.20 -2.23
N ILE A 288 -11.27 28.97 -2.55
CA ILE A 288 -12.05 28.12 -3.46
C ILE A 288 -12.02 26.67 -2.99
N LEU A 289 -13.14 25.98 -3.14
CA LEU A 289 -13.16 24.52 -2.99
C LEU A 289 -12.74 23.90 -4.33
N LEU A 290 -11.62 23.19 -4.31
CA LEU A 290 -11.12 22.43 -5.44
C LEU A 290 -11.65 21.01 -5.34
N ASP A 291 -12.51 20.63 -6.28
CA ASP A 291 -13.10 19.29 -6.38
C ASP A 291 -12.58 18.64 -7.67
N PHE A 292 -11.64 17.70 -7.50
CA PHE A 292 -10.85 17.16 -8.60
C PHE A 292 -11.57 16.04 -9.37
N ASN A 293 -11.43 16.00 -10.69
CA ASN A 293 -11.94 14.91 -11.54
C ASN A 293 -11.03 13.66 -11.54
N VAL A 294 -10.60 13.18 -10.37
CA VAL A 294 -9.70 12.01 -10.31
C VAL A 294 -10.35 10.75 -10.91
N ASP A 295 -9.56 9.95 -11.63
CA ASP A 295 -9.98 8.66 -12.18
C ASP A 295 -10.09 7.55 -11.12
N GLY A 296 -9.69 7.87 -9.87
CA GLY A 296 -9.66 6.96 -8.73
C GLY A 296 -8.31 6.27 -8.56
N LEU A 297 -8.31 5.00 -8.15
CA LEU A 297 -7.11 4.19 -7.95
C LEU A 297 -6.39 3.90 -9.27
N ILE A 298 -5.20 4.48 -9.41
CA ILE A 298 -4.37 4.35 -10.61
C ILE A 298 -3.18 3.41 -10.43
N TYR A 299 -2.84 3.00 -9.20
CA TYR A 299 -1.65 2.16 -8.92
C TYR A 299 -1.61 0.85 -9.71
N ASP A 300 -2.77 0.23 -9.95
CA ASP A 300 -2.88 -1.01 -10.74
C ASP A 300 -3.04 -0.76 -12.26
N ARG A 301 -3.07 0.50 -12.69
CA ARG A 301 -3.33 0.95 -14.08
C ARG A 301 -2.13 1.62 -14.74
N ILE A 302 -1.04 1.84 -13.99
CA ILE A 302 0.22 2.45 -14.47
C ILE A 302 1.28 1.42 -14.84
#